data_AF-A0A970XQY6-F1
#
_entry.id   AF-A0A970XQY6-F1
#
_cell.length_a   1.000
_cell.length_b   1.000
_cell.length_c   1.000
_cell.angle_alpha   90.00
_cell.angle_beta   90.00
_cell.angle_gamma   90.00
#
_symmetry.space_group_name_H-M   'P 1'
#
loop_
_entity.id
_entity.type
_entity.pdbx_description
1 polymer ?
#
loop_
_entity_poly.entity_id
_entity_poly.type
_entity_poly.pdbx_seq_one_letter_code
_entity_poly.pdbx_strand_id
1 'polypeptide(L)' 'TDIAVSTTGAAGPDPSDGKAAGTVYVGISTLWGEKAVELDFRSLVRADDPVGSRQRIRFAAIEAAMFNLLEHLAEQR' A
#
# COMPACT_ATOMS: atom_id res chain seq x y z
N THR A 1 -7.19 10.88 -16.95
CA THR A 1 -6.13 9.86 -17.01
C THR A 1 -6.81 8.53 -17.23
N ASP A 2 -6.17 7.58 -17.91
CA ASP A 2 -6.77 6.26 -18.17
C ASP A 2 -6.59 5.28 -17.01
N ILE A 3 -5.60 5.57 -16.15
CA ILE A 3 -5.23 4.78 -14.97
C ILE A 3 -5.00 5.76 -13.81
N ALA A 4 -5.54 5.42 -12.65
CA ALA A 4 -5.26 6.08 -11.38
C ALA A 4 -4.84 5.04 -10.34
N VAL A 5 -3.82 5.39 -9.55
CA VAL A 5 -3.35 4.59 -8.41
C VAL A 5 -3.26 5.50 -7.20
N SER A 6 -3.81 5.06 -6.08
CA SER A 6 -3.74 5.75 -4.80
C SER A 6 -3.19 4.81 -3.73
N THR A 7 -2.48 5.39 -2.76
CA THR A 7 -2.07 4.69 -1.55
C THR A 7 -2.49 5.49 -0.33
N THR A 8 -2.98 4.80 0.69
CA THR A 8 -3.31 5.40 1.99
C THR A 8 -3.03 4.39 3.09
N GLY A 9 -2.64 4.84 4.28
CA GLY A 9 -2.37 3.93 5.39
C GLY A 9 -1.45 4.49 6.46
N ALA A 10 -1.24 3.68 7.48
CA ALA A 10 -0.43 4.01 8.65
C ALA A 10 1.01 3.52 8.43
N ALA A 11 1.91 4.39 7.98
CA ALA A 11 3.32 4.03 7.86
C ALA A 11 4.04 3.84 9.21
N GLY A 12 3.41 4.22 10.32
CA GLY A 12 3.97 4.08 11.67
C GLY A 12 4.94 5.21 12.07
N PRO A 13 5.53 5.10 13.28
CA PRO A 13 5.46 3.92 14.17
C PRO A 13 4.11 3.73 14.85
N ASP A 14 3.34 4.80 15.02
CA ASP A 14 2.06 4.76 15.71
C ASP A 14 0.90 4.37 14.76
N PRO A 15 -0.20 3.82 15.30
CA PRO A 15 -1.45 3.67 14.57
C PRO A 15 -1.95 5.00 13.96
N SER A 16 -2.66 4.91 12.84
CA SER A 16 -3.39 6.05 12.23
C SER A 16 -4.80 5.62 11.88
N ASP A 17 -5.79 6.50 12.07
CA ASP A 17 -7.19 6.28 11.68
C ASP A 17 -7.79 4.95 12.20
N GLY A 18 -7.39 4.54 13.41
CA GLY A 18 -7.81 3.28 14.02
C GLY A 18 -7.17 2.02 13.43
N LYS A 19 -6.19 2.15 12.52
CA LYS A 19 -5.45 1.05 11.90
C LYS A 19 -4.04 0.96 12.46
N ALA A 20 -3.56 -0.27 12.68
CA ALA A 20 -2.21 -0.51 13.17
C ALA A 20 -1.15 -0.03 12.16
N ALA A 21 0.01 0.43 12.67
CA ALA A 21 1.16 0.74 11.83
C ALA A 21 1.54 -0.45 10.93
N GLY A 22 1.76 -0.20 9.65
CA GLY A 22 1.96 -1.22 8.62
C GLY A 22 0.70 -1.54 7.81
N THR A 23 -0.50 -1.10 8.22
CA THR A 23 -1.71 -1.27 7.41
C THR A 23 -1.73 -0.25 6.27
N VAL A 24 -1.78 -0.73 5.03
CA VAL A 24 -1.82 0.11 3.82
C VAL A 24 -2.92 -0.38 2.88
N TYR A 25 -3.58 0.55 2.22
CA TYR A 25 -4.55 0.30 1.16
C TYR A 25 -4.01 0.85 -0.16
N VAL A 26 -4.19 0.07 -1.23
CA VAL A 26 -3.94 0.49 -2.61
C VAL A 26 -5.27 0.54 -3.33
N GLY A 27 -5.61 1.70 -3.89
CA GLY A 27 -6.74 1.86 -4.79
C GLY A 27 -6.27 1.97 -6.23
N ILE A 28 -6.93 1.26 -7.14
CA ILE A 28 -6.64 1.25 -8.58
C ILE A 28 -7.96 1.50 -9.31
N SER A 29 -7.97 2.47 -10.21
CA SER A 29 -9.11 2.75 -11.08
C SER A 29 -8.62 2.85 -12.52
N THR A 30 -9.22 2.07 -13.41
CA THR A 30 -8.89 2.01 -14.83
C THR A 30 -10.17 1.99 -15.66
N LEU A 31 -10.06 2.13 -16.98
CA LEU A 31 -11.18 1.96 -17.91
C LEU A 31 -11.79 0.53 -17.88
N TRP A 32 -11.08 -0.45 -17.33
CA TRP A 32 -11.50 -1.86 -17.28
C TRP A 32 -12.00 -2.30 -15.91
N GLY A 33 -12.08 -1.37 -14.95
CA GLY A 33 -12.61 -1.63 -13.62
C GLY A 33 -11.76 -1.02 -12.52
N GLU A 34 -12.16 -1.36 -11.30
CA GLU A 34 -11.56 -0.84 -10.07
C GLU A 34 -11.15 -2.01 -9.16
N LYS A 35 -10.04 -1.82 -8.44
CA LYS A 35 -9.53 -2.78 -7.46
C LYS A 35 -9.04 -2.02 -6.24
N ALA A 36 -9.42 -2.50 -5.06
CA ALA A 36 -8.88 -2.02 -3.79
C ALA A 36 -8.27 -3.20 -3.03
N VAL A 37 -7.06 -3.02 -2.52
CA VAL A 37 -6.31 -4.09 -1.85
C VAL A 37 -5.83 -3.59 -0.49
N GLU A 38 -6.14 -4.34 0.56
CA GLU A 38 -5.55 -4.15 1.89
C GLU A 38 -4.25 -4.95 1.98
N LEU A 39 -3.21 -4.31 2.48
CA LEU A 39 -1.86 -4.83 2.63
C LEU A 39 -1.41 -4.71 4.08
N ASP A 40 -0.79 -5.77 4.58
CA ASP A 40 -0.27 -5.86 5.94
C ASP A 40 1.26 -5.90 5.94
N PHE A 41 1.86 -4.79 6.35
CA PHE A 41 3.30 -4.63 6.52
C PHE A 41 3.72 -4.53 7.99
N ARG A 42 2.91 -5.00 8.93
CA ARG A 42 3.23 -4.94 10.38
C ARG A 42 4.57 -5.59 10.72
N SER A 43 4.99 -6.61 9.97
CA SER A 43 6.29 -7.26 10.13
C SER A 43 7.51 -6.37 9.84
N LEU A 44 7.32 -5.23 9.15
CA LEU A 44 8.38 -4.26 8.86
C LEU A 44 8.59 -3.23 9.98
N VAL A 45 7.69 -3.20 10.96
CA VAL A 45 7.75 -2.31 12.12
C VAL A 45 8.79 -2.82 13.11
N ARG A 46 9.70 -1.93 13.51
CA ARG A 46 10.75 -2.15 14.49
C ARG A 46 10.69 -1.05 15.55
N ALA A 47 10.58 -1.47 16.80
CA ALA A 47 10.43 -0.57 17.94
C ALA A 47 11.70 0.27 18.20
N ASP A 48 12.87 -0.29 17.90
CA ASP A 48 14.18 0.34 18.02
C ASP A 48 14.53 1.27 16.84
N ASP A 49 13.77 1.22 15.74
CA ASP A 49 13.98 2.05 14.55
C ASP A 49 12.65 2.55 13.94
N PRO A 50 11.99 3.56 14.55
CA PRO A 50 10.72 4.10 14.05
C PRO A 50 10.83 4.76 12.67
N VAL A 51 11.91 5.51 12.42
CA VAL A 51 12.12 6.24 11.17
C VAL A 51 12.36 5.28 10.02
N GLY A 52 13.22 4.27 10.21
CA GLY A 52 13.46 3.25 9.20
C GLY A 52 12.24 2.35 9.00
N SER A 53 11.46 2.06 10.05
CA SER A 53 10.16 1.35 9.91
C SER A 53 9.23 2.10 8.97
N ARG A 54 9.08 3.41 9.17
CA ARG A 54 8.25 4.27 8.34
C ARG A 54 8.74 4.30 6.89
N GLN A 55 10.04 4.33 6.66
CA GLN A 55 10.61 4.27 5.32
C GLN A 55 10.37 2.90 4.66
N ARG A 56 10.63 1.79 5.35
CA ARG A 56 10.39 0.42 4.85
C ARG A 56 8.94 0.24 4.41
N ILE A 57 7.97 0.67 5.21
CA ILE A 57 6.55 0.57 4.86
C ILE A 57 6.21 1.41 3.63
N ARG A 58 6.75 2.63 3.51
CA ARG A 58 6.52 3.47 2.32
C ARG A 58 7.11 2.85 1.05
N PHE A 59 8.29 2.24 1.12
CA PHE A 59 8.89 1.54 -0.02
C PHE A 59 8.08 0.29 -0.40
N ALA A 60 7.70 -0.54 0.58
CA ALA A 60 6.86 -1.72 0.35
C ALA A 60 5.50 -1.34 -0.25
N ALA A 61 4.90 -0.22 0.17
CA ALA A 61 3.65 0.29 -0.41
C ALA A 61 3.80 0.68 -1.89
N ILE A 62 4.93 1.27 -2.29
CA ILE A 62 5.20 1.61 -3.70
C ILE A 62 5.34 0.33 -4.52
N GLU A 63 6.15 -0.62 -4.06
CA GLU A 63 6.36 -1.90 -4.75
C GLU A 63 5.05 -2.68 -4.91
N ALA A 64 4.25 -2.76 -3.84
CA ALA A 64 2.98 -3.44 -3.86
C ALA A 64 1.93 -2.71 -4.73
N ALA A 65 1.92 -1.37 -4.75
CA ALA A 65 1.02 -0.63 -5.64
C ALA A 65 1.32 -0.91 -7.12
N MET A 66 2.60 -0.94 -7.49
CA MET A 66 3.02 -1.28 -8.85
C MET A 66 2.70 -2.74 -9.19
N PHE A 67 2.96 -3.68 -8.27
CA PHE A 67 2.63 -5.09 -8.44
C PHE A 67 1.12 -5.28 -8.68
N ASN A 68 0.27 -4.69 -7.83
CA ASN A 68 -1.18 -4.84 -7.94
C ASN A 68 -1.75 -4.14 -9.19
N LEU A 69 -1.14 -3.04 -9.65
CA LEU A 69 -1.51 -2.42 -10.93
C LEU A 69 -1.21 -3.37 -12.09
N LEU A 70 0.00 -3.92 -12.14
CA LEU A 70 0.40 -4.83 -13.23
C LEU A 70 -0.46 -6.09 -13.25
N GLU A 71 -0.74 -6.67 -12.07
CA GLU A 71 -1.65 -7.81 -11.92
C GLU A 71 -3.05 -7.46 -12.43
N HIS A 72 -3.62 -6.32 -11.99
CA HIS A 72 -4.95 -5.89 -12.43
C HIS A 72 -5.03 -5.70 -13.95
N LEU A 73 -4.00 -5.11 -14.58
CA LEU A 73 -3.98 -4.94 -16.04
C LEU A 73 -3.77 -6.26 -16.79
N ALA A 74 -3.07 -7.23 -16.21
CA ALA A 74 -2.83 -8.53 -16.81
C ALA A 74 -4.07 -9.43 -16.78
N GLU A 75 -4.88 -9.35 -15.72
CA GLU A 75 -6.14 -10.10 -15.55
C GLU A 75 -7.26 -9.62 -16.47
N GLN A 76 -7.17 -8.40 -17.01
CA GLN A 76 -8.18 -7.78 -17.87
C GLN A 76 -7.92 -7.99 -19.37
N ARG A 77 -7.05 -8.95 -19.73
CA ARG A 77 -6.78 -9.35 -21.11
C ARG A 77 -7.74 -10.41 -21.64
#